data_AF-A0A1E4RYT7-F1
#
_entry.id   AF-A0A1E4RYT7-F1
#
_cell.length_a   1.000
_cell.length_b   1.000
_cell.length_c   1.000
_cell.angle_alpha   90.00
_cell.angle_beta   90.00
_cell.angle_gamma   90.00
#
_symmetry.space_group_name_H-M   'P 1'
#
loop_
_entity.id
_entity.type
_entity.pdbx_description
1 polymer ?
#
loop_
_entity_poly.entity_id
_entity_poly.type
_entity_poly.pdbx_seq_one_letter_code
_entity_poly.pdbx_strand_id
1 'polypeptide(L)'
;MDFDEVNTLEEQFYNEGFKEGQEASVKESLKEGKEYGLQTGFQRFLLVGQVTALVDHMESVYGVDCGTHMAQLRELVESINFDNDYNTVVAMDKLISKIRNKVRIL
;
A
#
# COMPACT_ATOMS: atom_id res chain seq x y z
N MET A 1 24.01 54.04 -2.17
CA MET A 1 23.58 52.74 -1.60
C MET A 1 22.26 53.02 -0.96
N ASP A 2 21.21 52.41 -1.50
CA ASP A 2 19.87 52.52 -0.95
C ASP A 2 19.79 51.55 0.24
N PHE A 3 19.73 52.09 1.46
CA PHE A 3 19.75 51.29 2.70
C PHE A 3 18.46 50.48 2.89
N ASP A 4 17.40 50.82 2.14
CA ASP A 4 16.12 50.10 2.16
C ASP A 4 16.24 48.71 1.51
N GLU A 5 17.06 48.55 0.47
CA GLU A 5 17.32 47.25 -0.19
C GLU A 5 17.95 46.25 0.80
N VAL A 6 18.91 46.71 1.61
CA VAL A 6 19.58 45.91 2.65
C VAL A 6 18.62 45.48 3.76
N ASN A 7 17.62 46.31 4.06
CA ASN A 7 16.62 46.02 5.09
C ASN A 7 15.56 45.02 4.61
N THR A 8 15.32 44.92 3.29
CA THR A 8 14.36 43.95 2.70
C THR A 8 14.99 42.59 2.34
N LEU A 9 16.31 42.47 2.39
CA LEU A 9 17.06 41.27 2.00
C LEU A 9 16.72 40.04 2.84
N GLU A 10 16.48 40.20 4.14
CA GLU A 10 16.08 39.10 5.02
C GLU A 10 14.70 38.54 4.64
N GLU A 11 13.74 39.41 4.36
CA GLU A 11 12.38 39.01 3.95
C GLU A 11 12.39 38.36 2.56
N GLN A 12 13.25 38.84 1.65
CA GLN A 12 13.47 38.21 0.35
C GLN A 12 14.01 36.78 0.49
N PHE A 13 15.10 36.58 1.24
CA PHE A 13 15.68 35.24 1.44
C PHE A 13 14.75 34.31 2.21
N TYR A 14 13.98 34.82 3.18
CA TYR A 14 12.97 34.02 3.86
C TYR A 14 11.90 33.52 2.89
N ASN A 15 11.35 34.41 2.05
CA ASN A 15 10.33 34.05 1.07
C ASN A 15 10.86 33.10 0.00
N GLU A 16 12.11 33.31 -0.45
CA GLU A 16 12.79 32.41 -1.38
C GLU A 16 13.00 31.03 -0.75
N GLY A 17 13.59 30.94 0.44
CA GLY A 17 13.80 29.67 1.13
C GLY A 17 12.50 28.93 1.48
N PHE A 18 11.45 29.66 1.84
CA PHE A 18 10.13 29.08 2.06
C PHE A 18 9.54 28.49 0.78
N LYS A 19 9.64 29.22 -0.34
CA LYS A 19 9.17 28.74 -1.65
C LYS A 19 9.98 27.54 -2.14
N GLU A 20 11.30 27.59 -2.03
CA GLU A 20 12.18 26.46 -2.34
C GLU A 20 11.84 25.24 -1.49
N GLY A 21 11.61 25.42 -0.19
CA GLY A 21 11.19 24.36 0.72
C GLY A 21 9.86 23.72 0.31
N GLN A 22 8.87 24.53 -0.08
CA GLN A 22 7.60 24.01 -0.60
C GLN A 22 7.79 23.23 -1.90
N GLU A 23 8.54 23.77 -2.86
CA GLU A 23 8.78 23.12 -4.14
C GLU A 23 9.54 21.79 -3.98
N ALA A 24 10.53 21.77 -3.09
CA ALA A 24 11.27 20.55 -2.75
C ALA A 24 10.36 19.53 -2.06
N SER A 25 9.56 19.96 -1.08
CA SER A 25 8.62 19.09 -0.36
C SER A 25 7.61 18.46 -1.30
N VAL A 26 7.01 19.21 -2.22
CA VAL A 26 6.04 18.67 -3.19
C VAL A 26 6.68 17.59 -4.08
N LYS A 27 7.91 17.82 -4.55
CA LYS A 27 8.65 16.84 -5.37
C LYS A 27 8.96 15.58 -4.58
N GLU A 28 9.44 15.71 -3.35
CA GLU A 28 9.81 14.57 -2.51
C GLU A 28 8.57 13.75 -2.13
N SER A 29 7.48 14.41 -1.69
CA SER A 29 6.24 13.72 -1.33
C SER A 29 5.61 12.98 -2.51
N LEU A 30 5.72 13.52 -3.74
CA LEU A 30 5.26 12.81 -4.94
C LEU A 30 6.09 11.53 -5.19
N LYS A 31 7.40 11.58 -4.97
CA LYS A 31 8.28 10.44 -5.13
C LYS A 31 8.01 9.39 -4.05
N GLU A 32 7.92 9.82 -2.80
CA GLU A 32 7.61 8.96 -1.65
C GLU A 32 6.25 8.26 -1.84
N GLY A 33 5.23 8.98 -2.30
CA GLY A 33 3.91 8.40 -2.58
C GLY A 33 3.97 7.27 -3.63
N LYS A 34 4.80 7.43 -4.68
CA LYS A 34 5.01 6.38 -5.70
C LYS A 34 5.74 5.17 -5.14
N GLU A 35 6.81 5.40 -4.36
CA GLU A 35 7.59 4.34 -3.73
C GLU A 35 6.74 3.54 -2.74
N TYR A 36 5.96 4.23 -1.91
CA TYR A 36 5.03 3.62 -0.98
C TYR A 36 3.94 2.80 -1.69
N GLY A 37 3.35 3.34 -2.76
CA GLY A 37 2.38 2.62 -3.59
C GLY A 37 2.97 1.33 -4.17
N LEU A 38 4.20 1.39 -4.69
CA LEU A 38 4.88 0.21 -5.22
C LEU A 38 5.18 -0.82 -4.13
N GLN A 39 5.71 -0.38 -2.99
CA GLN A 39 6.03 -1.24 -1.86
C GLN A 39 4.80 -1.98 -1.34
N THR A 40 3.71 -1.25 -1.09
CA THR A 40 2.45 -1.83 -0.60
C THR A 40 1.83 -2.78 -1.61
N GLY A 41 1.81 -2.41 -2.90
CA GLY A 41 1.35 -3.29 -3.98
C GLY A 41 2.13 -4.61 -4.04
N PHE A 42 3.45 -4.55 -3.95
CA PHE A 42 4.29 -5.74 -3.96
C PHE A 42 4.07 -6.64 -2.74
N GLN A 43 3.94 -6.06 -1.54
CA GLN A 43 3.62 -6.81 -0.31
C GLN A 43 2.28 -7.55 -0.44
N ARG A 44 1.26 -6.90 -1.01
CA ARG A 44 -0.06 -7.50 -1.26
C ARG A 44 0.05 -8.65 -2.26
N PHE A 45 0.74 -8.44 -3.38
CA PHE A 45 0.97 -9.47 -4.39
C PHE A 45 1.62 -10.73 -3.80
N LEU A 46 2.69 -10.57 -3.01
CA LEU A 46 3.37 -11.70 -2.36
C LEU A 46 2.45 -12.46 -1.43
N LEU A 47 1.70 -11.76 -0.57
CA LEU A 47 0.81 -12.39 0.39
C LEU A 47 -0.29 -13.18 -0.32
N VAL A 48 -0.90 -12.61 -1.36
CA VAL A 48 -1.95 -13.29 -2.13
C VAL A 48 -1.40 -14.53 -2.82
N GLY A 49 -0.22 -14.42 -3.46
CA GLY A 49 0.44 -15.56 -4.09
C GLY A 49 0.76 -16.69 -3.10
N GLN A 50 1.29 -16.35 -1.93
CA GLN A 50 1.62 -17.32 -0.87
C GLN A 50 0.37 -18.05 -0.37
N VAL A 51 -0.71 -17.33 -0.10
CA VAL A 51 -1.95 -17.92 0.41
C VAL A 51 -2.60 -18.80 -0.67
N THR A 52 -2.60 -18.35 -1.92
CA THR A 52 -3.12 -19.15 -3.05
C THR A 52 -2.37 -20.48 -3.15
N ALA A 53 -1.03 -20.42 -3.17
CA ALA A 53 -0.20 -21.62 -3.23
C ALA A 53 -0.40 -22.55 -2.02
N LEU A 54 -0.60 -22.00 -0.82
CA LEU A 54 -0.91 -22.77 0.38
C LEU A 54 -2.24 -23.52 0.22
N VAL A 55 -3.29 -22.84 -0.25
CA VAL A 55 -4.61 -23.46 -0.46
C VAL A 55 -4.52 -24.58 -1.49
N ASP A 56 -3.89 -24.32 -2.63
CA ASP A 56 -3.69 -25.32 -3.69
C ASP A 56 -2.91 -26.54 -3.20
N HIS A 57 -1.86 -26.32 -2.40
CA HIS A 57 -1.08 -27.40 -1.83
C HIS A 57 -1.89 -28.24 -0.84
N MET A 58 -2.64 -27.61 0.05
CA MET A 58 -3.48 -28.30 1.03
C MET A 58 -4.59 -29.12 0.34
N GLU A 59 -5.24 -28.57 -0.67
CA GLU A 59 -6.22 -29.29 -1.49
C GLU A 59 -5.58 -30.48 -2.23
N SER A 60 -4.34 -30.33 -2.70
CA SER A 60 -3.60 -31.43 -3.33
C SER A 60 -3.24 -32.56 -2.37
N VAL A 61 -2.97 -32.27 -1.10
CA VAL A 61 -2.53 -33.26 -0.11
C VAL A 61 -3.72 -33.95 0.57
N TYR A 62 -4.74 -33.17 0.95
CA TYR A 62 -5.87 -33.63 1.76
C TYR A 62 -7.17 -33.81 0.97
N GLY A 63 -7.18 -33.38 -0.30
CA GLY A 63 -8.38 -33.34 -1.13
C GLY A 63 -9.13 -32.01 -1.03
N VAL A 64 -10.03 -31.77 -2.00
CA VAL A 64 -10.76 -30.50 -2.13
C VAL A 64 -11.67 -30.20 -0.93
N ASP A 65 -12.15 -31.24 -0.24
CA ASP A 65 -12.97 -31.11 0.98
C ASP A 65 -12.11 -31.13 2.26
N CYS A 66 -11.03 -30.33 2.29
CA CYS A 66 -10.10 -30.25 3.41
C CYS A 66 -10.65 -29.45 4.62
N GLY A 67 -11.97 -29.40 4.77
CA GLY A 67 -12.68 -28.80 5.90
C GLY A 67 -13.16 -27.36 5.67
N THR A 68 -14.12 -26.95 6.50
CA THR A 68 -14.85 -25.68 6.36
C THR A 68 -13.94 -24.44 6.35
N HIS A 69 -12.83 -24.47 7.10
CA HIS A 69 -11.91 -23.33 7.16
C HIS A 69 -11.10 -23.16 5.87
N MET A 70 -10.77 -24.25 5.18
CA MET A 70 -10.08 -24.21 3.90
C MET A 70 -11.00 -23.72 2.79
N ALA A 71 -12.25 -24.20 2.75
CA ALA A 71 -13.26 -23.71 1.80
C ALA A 71 -13.51 -22.20 1.96
N GLN A 72 -13.62 -21.72 3.20
CA GLN A 72 -13.73 -20.29 3.49
C GLN A 72 -12.49 -19.50 3.09
N LEU A 73 -11.29 -20.08 3.24
CA LEU A 73 -10.06 -19.42 2.81
C LEU A 73 -9.99 -19.30 1.28
N ARG A 74 -10.39 -20.35 0.55
CA ARG A 74 -10.50 -20.36 -0.91
C ARG A 74 -11.43 -19.27 -1.43
N GLU A 75 -12.64 -19.19 -0.87
CA GLU A 75 -13.62 -18.15 -1.24
C GLU A 75 -13.06 -16.73 -1.01
N LEU A 76 -12.36 -16.52 0.11
CA LEU A 76 -11.72 -15.23 0.40
C LEU A 76 -10.65 -14.89 -0.65
N VAL A 77 -9.82 -15.85 -1.04
CA VAL A 77 -8.77 -15.64 -2.06
C VAL A 77 -9.38 -15.36 -3.44
N GLU A 78 -10.41 -16.10 -3.84
CA GLU A 78 -11.09 -15.91 -5.13
C GLU A 78 -11.85 -14.59 -5.22
N SER A 79 -12.28 -14.03 -4.07
CA SER A 79 -12.95 -12.73 -4.01
C SER A 79 -12.02 -11.52 -4.13
N ILE A 80 -10.71 -11.73 -4.27
CA ILE A 80 -9.73 -10.64 -4.42
C ILE A 80 -9.90 -9.97 -5.79
N ASN A 81 -10.12 -8.65 -5.75
CA ASN A 81 -10.13 -7.80 -6.93
C ASN A 81 -8.83 -6.99 -7.02
N PHE A 82 -8.18 -7.01 -8.18
CA PHE A 82 -6.90 -6.34 -8.45
C PHE A 82 -7.04 -4.96 -9.12
N ASP A 83 -8.25 -4.39 -9.14
CA ASP A 83 -8.46 -3.03 -9.62
C ASP A 83 -7.82 -1.98 -8.69
N ASN A 84 -7.44 -0.85 -9.27
CA ASN A 84 -6.74 0.24 -8.60
C ASN A 84 -7.68 1.36 -8.10
N ASP A 85 -8.99 1.17 -8.15
CA ASP A 85 -9.94 2.11 -7.55
C ASP A 85 -9.76 2.18 -6.02
N TYR A 86 -9.96 3.38 -5.46
CA TYR A 86 -9.82 3.61 -4.02
C TYR A 86 -10.69 2.68 -3.18
N ASN A 87 -11.94 2.44 -3.58
CA ASN A 87 -12.85 1.57 -2.83
C ASN A 87 -12.39 0.11 -2.88
N THR A 88 -11.87 -0.33 -4.03
CA THR A 88 -11.31 -1.66 -4.21
C THR A 88 -10.09 -1.87 -3.31
N VAL A 89 -9.20 -0.89 -3.23
CA VAL A 89 -8.02 -0.95 -2.35
C VAL A 89 -8.43 -1.08 -0.88
N VAL A 90 -9.39 -0.27 -0.42
CA VAL A 90 -9.89 -0.34 0.97
C VAL A 90 -10.57 -1.68 1.26
N ALA A 91 -11.33 -2.21 0.30
CA ALA A 91 -11.95 -3.53 0.41
C ALA A 91 -10.90 -4.65 0.49
N MET A 92 -9.85 -4.57 -0.35
CA MET A 92 -8.76 -5.53 -0.38
C MET A 92 -7.98 -5.55 0.94
N ASP A 93 -7.73 -4.39 1.58
CA ASP A 93 -7.03 -4.35 2.87
C ASP A 93 -7.82 -5.05 4.00
N LYS A 94 -9.15 -4.88 4.00
CA LYS A 94 -10.04 -5.62 4.92
C LYS A 94 -10.01 -7.11 4.64
N LEU A 95 -10.02 -7.49 3.37
CA LEU A 95 -10.00 -8.88 2.92
C LEU A 95 -8.66 -9.56 3.27
N ILE A 96 -7.53 -8.91 3.04
CA ILE A 96 -6.18 -9.38 3.43
C ILE A 96 -6.10 -9.60 4.94
N SER A 97 -6.69 -8.70 5.74
CA SER A 97 -6.75 -8.88 7.19
C SER A 97 -7.55 -10.12 7.60
N LYS A 98 -8.67 -10.40 6.92
CA LYS A 98 -9.45 -11.62 7.12
C LYS A 98 -8.68 -12.87 6.71
N ILE A 99 -8.02 -12.85 5.54
CA ILE A 99 -7.18 -13.94 5.04
C ILE A 99 -6.10 -14.28 6.07
N ARG A 100 -5.34 -13.27 6.53
CA ARG A 100 -4.27 -13.47 7.51
C ARG A 100 -4.79 -14.11 8.80
N ASN A 101 -5.94 -13.67 9.29
CA ASN A 101 -6.55 -14.25 10.49
C ASN A 101 -7.04 -15.68 10.25
N LYS A 102 -7.55 -15.99 9.06
CA LYS A 102 -7.98 -17.35 8.71
C LYS A 102 -6.79 -18.30 8.59
N VAL A 103 -5.70 -17.87 7.98
CA VAL A 103 -4.46 -18.66 7.88
C VAL A 103 -3.87 -18.98 9.27
N ARG A 104 -4.02 -18.11 10.26
CA ARG A 104 -3.55 -18.35 11.63
C ARG A 104 -4.30 -19.46 12.39
N ILE A 105 -5.50 -19.83 11.95
CA ILE A 105 -6.33 -20.83 12.62
C ILE A 105 -6.35 -22.19 11.90
N LEU A 106 -5.66 -22.28 10.75
CA LEU A 106 -5.37 -23.52 10.04
C LEU A 106 -4.17 -24.21 10.68
#